data_AF-A0A2N5KKA4-F1
#
_entry.id   AF-A0A2N5KKA4-F1
#
_cell.length_a   1.000
_cell.length_b   1.000
_cell.length_c   1.000
_cell.angle_alpha   90.00
_cell.angle_beta   90.00
_cell.angle_gamma   90.00
#
_symmetry.space_group_name_H-M   'P 1'
#
loop_
_entity.id
_entity.type
_entity.pdbx_description
1 polymer ?
#
loop_
_entity_poly.entity_id
_entity_poly.type
_entity_poly.pdbx_seq_one_letter_code
_entity_poly.pdbx_strand_id
1 'polypeptide(L)'
;MPNSAPSSPPHLDVDSRADDVFAQARAILGDGLRPEVPLTGLGGRVLIGELISKGVEPPTQLIEDFLYEGRVHAVVSEAGTGKTLLALWAALEVMKEGGSVLYLDEENGGRLIGERLLNMGADLEMLDRSFFYHHSPGITLKANALAELRVTAEAVRPALVVFDSLPDFLALAGLNENEAADVTRWFLEVARPLRDAGSAVLLLDHVVKSAEGRGRYA
;
A
#
# COMPACT_ATOMS: atom_id res chain seq x y z
N MET A 1 -40.73 10.84 48.58
CA MET A 1 -39.77 11.25 47.54
C MET A 1 -39.34 10.00 46.77
N PRO A 2 -39.99 9.62 45.66
CA PRO A 2 -39.47 8.54 44.81
C PRO A 2 -38.52 9.13 43.76
N ASN A 3 -37.38 8.46 43.67
CA ASN A 3 -36.22 8.73 42.83
C ASN A 3 -36.52 8.34 41.37
N SER A 4 -36.42 9.27 40.43
CA SER A 4 -36.60 9.02 38.99
C SER A 4 -35.28 8.57 38.36
N ALA A 5 -35.23 7.33 37.87
CA ALA A 5 -34.12 6.79 37.08
C ALA A 5 -33.99 7.50 35.71
N PRO A 6 -32.78 7.60 35.14
CA PRO A 6 -32.57 8.26 33.86
C PRO A 6 -33.14 7.42 32.69
N SER A 7 -33.86 8.09 31.79
CA SER A 7 -34.40 7.51 30.56
C SER A 7 -33.28 7.10 29.61
N SER A 8 -33.30 5.84 29.15
CA SER A 8 -32.42 5.33 28.09
C SER A 8 -32.55 6.16 26.80
N PRO A 9 -31.46 6.35 26.03
CA PRO A 9 -31.54 7.07 24.77
C PRO A 9 -32.41 6.29 23.76
N PRO A 10 -33.10 6.97 22.84
CA PRO A 10 -33.94 6.30 21.84
C PRO A 10 -33.07 5.41 20.96
N HIS A 11 -33.40 4.12 20.91
CA HIS A 11 -32.91 3.23 19.88
C HIS A 11 -33.36 3.81 18.52
N LEU A 12 -32.41 4.30 17.74
CA LEU A 12 -32.64 4.54 16.32
C LEU A 12 -32.90 3.17 15.69
N ASP A 13 -34.14 2.94 15.29
CA ASP A 13 -34.61 1.70 14.69
C ASP A 13 -34.08 1.58 13.25
N VAL A 14 -32.82 1.15 13.12
CA VAL A 14 -32.09 1.05 11.84
C VAL A 14 -32.72 0.00 10.91
N ASP A 15 -33.36 -1.03 11.48
CA ASP A 15 -33.99 -2.12 10.72
C ASP A 15 -35.18 -1.65 9.87
N SER A 16 -36.04 -0.79 10.43
CA SER A 16 -37.23 -0.30 9.72
C SER A 16 -36.91 0.44 8.41
N ARG A 17 -35.79 1.16 8.37
CA ARG A 17 -35.33 1.88 7.16
C ARG A 17 -34.65 0.96 6.15
N ALA A 18 -33.99 -0.10 6.59
CA ALA A 18 -33.36 -1.06 5.69
C ALA A 18 -34.41 -1.93 5.00
N ASP A 19 -35.42 -2.39 5.73
CA ASP A 19 -36.51 -3.21 5.19
C ASP A 19 -37.33 -2.46 4.14
N ASP A 20 -37.63 -1.17 4.37
CA ASP A 20 -38.30 -0.30 3.39
C ASP A 20 -37.47 -0.10 2.12
N VAL A 21 -36.13 0.02 2.25
CA VAL A 21 -35.21 0.14 1.11
C VAL A 21 -35.16 -1.15 0.30
N PHE A 22 -35.15 -2.31 0.97
CA PHE A 22 -35.15 -3.61 0.28
C PHE A 22 -36.49 -3.91 -0.39
N ALA A 23 -37.61 -3.53 0.23
CA ALA A 23 -38.94 -3.65 -0.37
C ALA A 23 -39.08 -2.76 -1.61
N GLN A 24 -38.62 -1.51 -1.54
CA GLN A 24 -38.58 -0.60 -2.70
C GLN A 24 -37.65 -1.12 -3.81
N ALA A 25 -36.47 -1.63 -3.46
CA ALA A 25 -35.55 -2.21 -4.43
C ALA A 25 -36.17 -3.41 -5.16
N ARG A 26 -36.85 -4.31 -4.43
CA ARG A 26 -37.55 -5.46 -5.04
C ARG A 26 -38.71 -5.03 -5.95
N ALA A 27 -39.47 -4.02 -5.55
CA ALA A 27 -40.56 -3.48 -6.37
C ALA A 27 -40.05 -2.82 -7.67
N ILE A 28 -38.85 -2.23 -7.66
CA ILE A 28 -38.22 -1.60 -8.84
C ILE A 28 -37.57 -2.64 -9.77
N LEU A 29 -37.07 -3.76 -9.23
CA LEU A 29 -36.26 -4.73 -9.99
C LEU A 29 -37.08 -5.79 -10.76
N GLY A 30 -38.31 -6.08 -10.35
CA GLY A 30 -39.13 -7.17 -10.94
C GLY A 30 -38.48 -8.55 -10.86
N ASP A 31 -39.17 -9.59 -11.34
CA ASP A 31 -38.65 -10.98 -11.39
C ASP A 31 -37.45 -11.17 -12.36
N GLY A 32 -37.04 -10.10 -13.05
CA GLY A 32 -36.08 -10.10 -14.13
C GLY A 32 -34.82 -9.24 -13.91
N LEU A 33 -34.32 -9.07 -12.68
CA LEU A 33 -32.95 -8.59 -12.35
C LEU A 33 -32.40 -7.33 -13.07
N ARG A 34 -33.24 -6.54 -13.74
CA ARG A 34 -32.86 -5.28 -14.39
C ARG A 34 -33.92 -4.25 -14.05
N PRO A 35 -33.58 -3.21 -13.29
CA PRO A 35 -34.55 -2.20 -12.93
C PRO A 35 -35.04 -1.50 -14.20
N GLU A 36 -36.35 -1.49 -14.43
CA GLU A 36 -36.97 -0.77 -15.55
C GLU A 36 -36.88 0.76 -15.36
N VAL A 37 -36.59 1.21 -14.14
CA VAL A 37 -36.44 2.62 -13.76
C VAL A 37 -34.96 2.96 -13.54
N PRO A 38 -34.46 4.13 -13.99
CA PRO A 38 -33.09 4.56 -13.70
C PRO A 38 -32.85 4.66 -12.19
N LEU A 39 -31.87 3.91 -11.68
CA LEU A 39 -31.47 3.98 -10.27
C LEU A 39 -30.83 5.35 -9.98
N THR A 40 -31.45 6.14 -9.12
CA THR A 40 -30.82 7.33 -8.52
C THR A 40 -29.93 6.87 -7.36
N GLY A 41 -28.65 6.59 -7.62
CA GLY A 41 -27.67 6.06 -6.66
C GLY A 41 -26.22 6.30 -7.10
N LEU A 42 -25.26 5.47 -6.64
CA LEU A 42 -23.87 5.50 -7.12
C LEU A 42 -23.87 5.49 -8.65
N GLY A 43 -23.44 6.59 -9.27
CA GLY A 43 -23.65 6.83 -10.70
C GLY A 43 -23.02 5.75 -11.58
N GLY A 44 -23.83 5.14 -12.44
CA GLY A 44 -23.39 4.09 -13.38
C GLY A 44 -22.83 2.83 -12.70
N ARG A 45 -22.75 1.74 -13.46
CA ARG A 45 -21.99 0.54 -13.05
C ARG A 45 -21.12 0.10 -14.21
N VAL A 46 -19.95 -0.42 -13.91
CA VAL A 46 -19.14 -1.14 -14.90
C VAL A 46 -19.72 -2.54 -15.06
N LEU A 47 -20.11 -2.91 -16.28
CA LEU A 47 -20.54 -4.26 -16.59
C LEU A 47 -19.31 -5.16 -16.72
N ILE A 48 -18.89 -5.79 -15.62
CA ILE A 48 -17.68 -6.63 -15.58
C ILE A 48 -17.71 -7.74 -16.63
N GLY A 49 -18.86 -8.38 -16.87
CA GLY A 49 -18.98 -9.41 -17.91
C GLY A 49 -18.77 -8.88 -19.33
N GLU A 50 -19.21 -7.64 -19.61
CA GLU A 50 -18.95 -6.99 -20.89
C GLU A 50 -17.46 -6.64 -21.03
N LEU A 51 -16.85 -6.12 -19.97
CA LEU A 51 -15.42 -5.83 -19.92
C LEU A 51 -14.60 -7.09 -20.18
N ILE A 52 -14.93 -8.21 -19.54
CA ILE A 52 -14.27 -9.50 -19.77
C ILE A 52 -14.46 -9.97 -21.22
N SER A 53 -15.67 -9.86 -21.77
CA SER A 53 -15.95 -10.28 -23.15
C SER A 53 -15.19 -9.48 -24.21
N LYS A 54 -14.80 -8.25 -23.87
CA LYS A 54 -13.97 -7.37 -24.72
C LYS A 54 -12.47 -7.65 -24.59
N GLY A 55 -12.07 -8.54 -23.68
CA GLY A 55 -10.69 -8.81 -23.32
C GLY A 55 -10.23 -7.91 -22.18
N VAL A 56 -9.55 -8.52 -21.20
CA VAL A 56 -8.88 -7.80 -20.11
C VAL A 56 -7.40 -7.89 -20.35
N GLU A 57 -6.74 -6.75 -20.52
CA GLU A 57 -5.29 -6.71 -20.64
C GLU A 57 -4.67 -7.18 -19.31
N PRO A 58 -3.72 -8.12 -19.34
CA PRO A 58 -3.00 -8.52 -18.14
C PRO A 58 -2.22 -7.32 -17.59
N PRO A 59 -2.06 -7.22 -16.27
CA PRO A 59 -1.26 -6.15 -15.68
C PRO A 59 0.20 -6.29 -16.11
N THR A 60 0.85 -5.16 -16.43
CA THR A 60 2.29 -5.14 -16.71
C THR A 60 3.07 -5.55 -15.46
N GLN A 61 3.95 -6.54 -15.62
CA GLN A 61 4.84 -7.01 -14.58
C GLN A 61 6.20 -6.31 -14.73
N LEU A 62 6.65 -5.67 -13.65
CA LEU A 62 8.00 -5.10 -13.56
C LEU A 62 9.04 -6.20 -13.33
N ILE A 63 8.70 -7.18 -12.49
CA ILE A 63 9.45 -8.42 -12.31
C ILE A 63 8.45 -9.54 -12.46
N GLU A 64 8.73 -10.47 -13.39
CA GLU A 64 7.84 -11.58 -13.72
C GLU A 64 7.40 -12.31 -12.45
N ASP A 65 6.08 -12.51 -12.32
CA ASP A 65 5.42 -13.17 -11.19
C ASP A 65 5.70 -12.60 -9.78
N PHE A 66 6.30 -11.40 -9.68
CA PHE A 66 6.65 -10.81 -8.39
C PHE A 66 6.13 -9.37 -8.21
N LEU A 67 6.59 -8.42 -9.03
CA LEU A 67 6.19 -7.01 -8.91
C LEU A 67 5.45 -6.55 -10.16
N TYR A 68 4.35 -5.83 -9.95
CA TYR A 68 3.57 -5.17 -11.00
C TYR A 68 3.89 -3.68 -11.08
N GLU A 69 3.98 -3.15 -12.30
CA GLU A 69 4.15 -1.71 -12.55
C GLU A 69 2.96 -0.91 -12.01
N GLY A 70 3.22 0.30 -11.51
CA GLY A 70 2.16 1.17 -10.97
C GLY A 70 1.32 0.51 -9.88
N ARG A 71 1.92 -0.35 -9.06
CA ARG A 71 1.27 -1.00 -7.89
C ARG A 71 2.14 -0.83 -6.64
N VAL A 72 1.47 -0.86 -5.48
CA VAL A 72 2.17 -0.93 -4.20
C VAL A 72 2.11 -2.37 -3.71
N HIS A 73 3.27 -2.89 -3.33
CA HIS A 73 3.50 -4.22 -2.80
C HIS A 73 4.07 -4.09 -1.40
N ALA A 74 3.83 -5.10 -0.57
CA ALA A 74 4.40 -5.17 0.77
C ALA A 74 4.98 -6.57 1.01
N VAL A 75 6.18 -6.62 1.58
CA VAL A 75 6.80 -7.85 2.08
C VAL A 75 6.84 -7.75 3.59
N VAL A 76 6.09 -8.64 4.24
CA VAL A 76 5.91 -8.66 5.69
C VAL A 76 6.52 -9.92 6.27
N SER A 77 7.40 -9.78 7.25
CA SER A 77 8.03 -10.91 7.95
C SER A 77 8.65 -10.48 9.27
N GLU A 78 9.12 -11.42 10.10
CA GLU A 78 9.90 -11.06 11.29
C GLU A 78 11.20 -10.28 10.91
N ALA A 79 11.75 -9.52 11.87
CA ALA A 79 13.04 -8.86 11.68
C ALA A 79 14.14 -9.90 11.41
N GLY A 80 15.09 -9.56 10.52
CA GLY A 80 16.22 -10.43 10.21
C GLY A 80 15.94 -11.61 9.26
N THR A 81 14.73 -11.76 8.72
CA THR A 81 14.38 -12.88 7.82
C THR A 81 14.68 -12.61 6.34
N GLY A 82 15.49 -11.59 6.02
CA GLY A 82 15.99 -11.35 4.66
C GLY A 82 15.15 -10.43 3.76
N LYS A 83 14.24 -9.61 4.31
CA LYS A 83 13.47 -8.63 3.51
C LYS A 83 14.36 -7.70 2.68
N THR A 84 15.35 -7.08 3.33
CA THR A 84 16.33 -6.23 2.64
C THR A 84 17.08 -7.01 1.55
N LEU A 85 17.42 -8.30 1.77
CA LEU A 85 18.08 -9.10 0.74
C LEU A 85 17.17 -9.33 -0.47
N LEU A 86 15.88 -9.62 -0.24
CA LEU A 86 14.89 -9.76 -1.30
C LEU A 86 14.68 -8.43 -2.06
N ALA A 87 14.62 -7.31 -1.34
CA ALA A 87 14.48 -5.99 -1.95
C ALA A 87 15.70 -5.59 -2.79
N LEU A 88 16.91 -5.89 -2.32
CA LEU A 88 18.13 -5.66 -3.08
C LEU A 88 18.22 -6.57 -4.31
N TRP A 89 17.79 -7.83 -4.20
CA TRP A 89 17.66 -8.71 -5.36
C TRP A 89 16.69 -8.11 -6.40
N ALA A 90 15.50 -7.68 -5.97
CA ALA A 90 14.52 -7.05 -6.85
C ALA A 90 15.07 -5.79 -7.52
N ALA A 91 15.81 -4.96 -6.76
CA ALA A 91 16.49 -3.80 -7.31
C ALA A 91 17.49 -4.18 -8.42
N LEU A 92 18.29 -5.23 -8.21
CA LEU A 92 19.24 -5.71 -9.21
C LEU A 92 18.53 -6.22 -10.47
N GLU A 93 17.43 -6.96 -10.34
CA GLU A 93 16.64 -7.41 -11.50
C GLU A 93 16.10 -6.23 -12.31
N VAL A 94 15.53 -5.21 -11.64
CA VAL A 94 15.05 -3.99 -12.31
C VAL A 94 16.18 -3.26 -13.05
N MET A 95 17.36 -3.14 -12.44
CA MET A 95 18.49 -2.46 -13.08
C MET A 95 19.09 -3.24 -14.24
N LYS A 96 19.07 -4.57 -14.21
CA LYS A 96 19.51 -5.42 -15.34
C LYS A 96 18.63 -5.22 -16.57
N GLU A 97 17.33 -5.01 -16.38
CA GLU A 97 16.38 -4.66 -17.44
C GLU A 97 16.43 -3.17 -17.83
N GLY A 98 17.36 -2.40 -17.27
CA GLY A 98 17.59 -0.99 -17.61
C GLY A 98 16.71 0.02 -16.85
N GLY A 99 15.95 -0.44 -15.85
CA GLY A 99 15.18 0.43 -14.96
C GLY A 99 16.05 1.11 -13.89
N SER A 100 15.57 2.25 -13.37
CA SER A 100 16.17 2.91 -12.20
C SER A 100 15.41 2.53 -10.93
N VAL A 101 16.14 2.49 -9.82
CA VAL A 101 15.62 2.15 -8.48
C VAL A 101 15.87 3.31 -7.54
N LEU A 102 14.83 3.77 -6.85
CA LEU A 102 14.94 4.69 -5.72
C LEU A 102 14.81 3.88 -4.42
N TYR A 103 15.92 3.73 -3.69
CA TYR A 103 15.96 2.94 -2.46
C TYR A 103 16.06 3.87 -1.25
N LEU A 104 15.03 3.88 -0.42
CA LEU A 104 14.89 4.75 0.74
C LEU A 104 15.06 3.90 2.02
N ASP A 105 16.18 4.07 2.71
CA ASP A 105 16.62 3.21 3.81
C ASP A 105 16.73 3.99 5.11
N GLU A 106 15.90 3.62 6.09
CA GLU A 106 15.90 4.14 7.47
C GLU A 106 16.43 3.11 8.48
N GLU A 107 16.66 1.85 8.09
CA GLU A 107 17.03 0.76 9.02
C GLU A 107 18.52 0.37 8.98
N ASN A 108 19.17 0.40 7.80
CA ASN A 108 20.45 -0.28 7.60
C ASN A 108 21.65 0.68 7.50
N GLY A 109 21.79 1.39 6.38
CA GLY A 109 22.92 2.24 6.06
C GLY A 109 23.85 1.70 4.97
N GLY A 110 24.49 2.64 4.26
CA GLY A 110 25.19 2.37 3.00
C GLY A 110 26.33 1.35 3.09
N ARG A 111 26.99 1.22 4.24
CA ARG A 111 28.03 0.20 4.43
C ARG A 111 27.46 -1.22 4.32
N LEU A 112 26.37 -1.50 5.02
CA LEU A 112 25.74 -2.82 5.04
C LEU A 112 25.08 -3.14 3.70
N ILE A 113 24.41 -2.15 3.10
CA ILE A 113 23.81 -2.27 1.77
C ILE A 113 24.89 -2.53 0.70
N GLY A 114 25.99 -1.79 0.72
CA GLY A 114 27.11 -1.98 -0.19
C GLY A 114 27.75 -3.36 -0.06
N GLU A 115 27.98 -3.84 1.17
CA GLU A 115 28.48 -5.20 1.42
C GLU A 115 27.54 -6.27 0.84
N ARG A 116 26.22 -6.14 1.05
CA ARG A 116 25.22 -7.07 0.52
C ARG A 116 25.18 -7.08 -1.00
N LEU A 117 25.15 -5.90 -1.63
CA LEU A 117 25.16 -5.78 -3.09
C LEU A 117 26.44 -6.35 -3.71
N LEU A 118 27.61 -6.09 -3.08
CA LEU A 118 28.87 -6.70 -3.49
C LEU A 118 28.82 -8.22 -3.40
N ASN A 119 28.31 -8.77 -2.30
CA ASN A 119 28.16 -10.22 -2.10
C ASN A 119 27.12 -10.85 -3.05
N MET A 120 26.18 -10.06 -3.57
CA MET A 120 25.24 -10.45 -4.63
C MET A 120 25.84 -10.36 -6.04
N GLY A 121 27.08 -9.88 -6.18
CA GLY A 121 27.75 -9.74 -7.47
C GLY A 121 27.24 -8.57 -8.30
N ALA A 122 26.78 -7.49 -7.66
CA ALA A 122 26.32 -6.29 -8.35
C ALA A 122 27.43 -5.65 -9.20
N ASP A 123 27.06 -5.21 -10.40
CA ASP A 123 27.94 -4.42 -11.26
C ASP A 123 28.03 -2.98 -10.75
N LEU A 124 29.24 -2.49 -10.50
CA LEU A 124 29.45 -1.18 -9.85
C LEU A 124 29.00 -0.02 -10.74
N GLU A 125 29.20 -0.11 -12.06
CA GLU A 125 28.79 0.93 -12.99
C GLU A 125 27.26 1.01 -13.11
N MET A 126 26.59 -0.15 -13.10
CA MET A 126 25.12 -0.23 -13.04
C MET A 126 24.58 0.41 -11.76
N LEU A 127 25.21 0.15 -10.60
CA LEU A 127 24.82 0.77 -9.33
C LEU A 127 24.93 2.29 -9.39
N ASP A 128 26.07 2.83 -9.80
CA ASP A 128 26.29 4.29 -9.89
C ASP A 128 25.32 4.95 -10.88
N ARG A 129 24.91 4.24 -11.93
CA ARG A 129 23.98 4.74 -12.95
C ARG A 129 22.51 4.69 -12.53
N SER A 130 22.10 3.64 -11.80
CA SER A 130 20.69 3.25 -11.73
C SER A 130 20.18 2.97 -10.31
N PHE A 131 21.05 2.90 -9.30
CA PHE A 131 20.69 2.66 -7.90
C PHE A 131 20.75 3.95 -7.08
N PHE A 132 19.63 4.67 -7.02
CA PHE A 132 19.51 5.91 -6.27
C PHE A 132 19.20 5.60 -4.80
N TYR A 133 20.26 5.35 -4.03
CA TYR A 133 20.17 5.01 -2.62
C TYR A 133 20.23 6.25 -1.71
N HIS A 134 19.26 6.38 -0.82
CA HIS A 134 19.22 7.42 0.22
C HIS A 134 19.12 6.79 1.60
N HIS A 135 20.14 7.01 2.42
CA HIS A 135 20.14 6.64 3.83
C HIS A 135 19.57 7.77 4.69
N SER A 136 18.64 7.42 5.57
CA SER A 136 17.88 8.31 6.44
C SER A 136 17.37 9.57 5.74
N PRO A 137 16.58 9.43 4.66
CA PRO A 137 16.08 10.58 3.91
C PRO A 137 15.12 11.48 4.72
N GLY A 138 14.62 11.03 5.87
CA GLY A 138 13.82 11.88 6.76
C GLY A 138 12.46 12.25 6.17
N ILE A 139 11.86 11.33 5.42
CA ILE A 139 10.58 11.54 4.74
C ILE A 139 9.46 11.56 5.79
N THR A 140 8.81 12.72 5.93
CA THR A 140 7.67 12.95 6.83
C THR A 140 6.47 13.44 6.04
N LEU A 141 5.30 13.57 6.68
CA LEU A 141 4.10 14.16 6.06
C LEU A 141 4.13 15.70 5.95
N LYS A 142 5.27 16.34 6.21
CA LYS A 142 5.41 17.79 6.01
C LYS A 142 5.51 18.09 4.52
N ALA A 143 4.86 19.18 4.09
CA ALA A 143 4.79 19.56 2.69
C ALA A 143 6.16 19.68 1.99
N ASN A 144 7.19 20.16 2.69
CA ASN A 144 8.55 20.26 2.14
C ASN A 144 9.18 18.87 1.92
N ALA A 145 9.06 17.94 2.87
CA ALA A 145 9.60 16.59 2.74
C ALA A 145 8.91 15.81 1.60
N LEU A 146 7.58 15.93 1.49
CA LEU A 146 6.82 15.35 0.38
C LEU A 146 7.18 15.98 -0.98
N ALA A 147 7.48 17.28 -1.01
CA ALA A 147 7.94 17.96 -2.22
C ALA A 147 9.33 17.48 -2.64
N GLU A 148 10.27 17.31 -1.70
CA GLU A 148 11.60 16.77 -1.97
C GLU A 148 11.55 15.33 -2.50
N LEU A 149 10.72 14.47 -1.92
CA LEU A 149 10.47 13.12 -2.44
C LEU A 149 9.94 13.17 -3.87
N ARG A 150 8.96 14.03 -4.14
CA ARG A 150 8.37 14.18 -5.48
C ARG A 150 9.40 14.65 -6.50
N VAL A 151 10.16 15.69 -6.19
CA VAL A 151 11.23 16.22 -7.07
C VAL A 151 12.26 15.14 -7.36
N THR A 152 12.65 14.37 -6.34
CA THR A 152 13.60 13.25 -6.49
C THR A 152 13.03 12.17 -7.40
N ALA A 153 11.78 11.75 -7.17
CA ALA A 153 11.11 10.76 -8.00
C ALA A 153 10.90 11.23 -9.45
N GLU A 154 10.59 12.50 -9.68
CA GLU A 154 10.46 13.10 -11.01
C GLU A 154 11.80 13.15 -11.75
N ALA A 155 12.91 13.44 -11.05
CA ALA A 155 14.24 13.45 -11.63
C ALA A 155 14.73 12.04 -11.99
N VAL A 156 14.51 11.07 -11.09
CA VAL A 156 14.98 9.68 -11.24
C VAL A 156 14.09 8.87 -12.18
N ARG A 157 12.77 9.16 -12.20
CA ARG A 157 11.71 8.34 -12.83
C ARG A 157 11.87 6.84 -12.51
N PRO A 158 11.88 6.45 -11.22
CA PRO A 158 12.20 5.10 -10.82
C PRO A 158 11.15 4.11 -11.31
N ALA A 159 11.59 2.99 -11.85
CA ALA A 159 10.73 1.84 -12.11
C ALA A 159 10.31 1.18 -10.79
N LEU A 160 11.21 1.14 -9.80
CA LEU A 160 10.98 0.62 -8.46
C LEU A 160 11.35 1.66 -7.39
N VAL A 161 10.45 1.89 -6.42
CA VAL A 161 10.76 2.59 -5.18
C VAL A 161 10.68 1.60 -4.02
N VAL A 162 11.72 1.53 -3.19
CA VAL A 162 11.74 0.68 -1.99
C VAL A 162 11.74 1.56 -0.74
N PHE A 163 10.90 1.20 0.23
CA PHE A 163 10.91 1.77 1.59
C PHE A 163 11.35 0.69 2.58
N ASP A 164 12.55 0.83 3.14
CA ASP A 164 13.19 -0.10 4.08
C ASP A 164 13.50 0.62 5.41
N SER A 165 12.64 0.58 6.44
CA SER A 165 11.39 -0.16 6.57
C SER A 165 10.18 0.76 6.81
N LEU A 166 8.97 0.30 6.47
CA LEU A 166 7.72 1.04 6.67
C LEU A 166 7.52 1.50 8.14
N PRO A 167 7.75 0.67 9.17
CA PRO A 167 7.69 1.11 10.57
C PRO A 167 8.52 2.36 10.87
N ASP A 168 9.76 2.43 10.35
CA ASP A 168 10.65 3.58 10.59
C ASP A 168 10.12 4.85 9.90
N PHE A 169 9.60 4.71 8.67
CA PHE A 169 8.96 5.83 7.97
C PHE A 169 7.68 6.34 8.67
N LEU A 170 6.88 5.43 9.24
CA LEU A 170 5.72 5.81 10.05
C LEU A 170 6.14 6.53 11.33
N ALA A 171 7.13 6.00 12.04
CA ALA A 171 7.66 6.61 13.25
C ALA A 171 8.21 8.03 13.00
N LEU A 172 8.97 8.22 11.92
CA LEU A 172 9.49 9.54 11.51
C LEU A 172 8.39 10.53 11.16
N ALA A 173 7.29 10.04 10.58
CA ALA A 173 6.11 10.84 10.30
C ALA A 173 5.26 11.16 11.56
N GLY A 174 5.61 10.61 12.73
CA GLY A 174 4.85 10.73 13.97
C GLY A 174 3.54 9.93 13.95
N LEU A 175 3.53 8.82 13.19
CA LEU A 175 2.38 7.95 12.98
C LEU A 175 2.58 6.62 13.73
N ASN A 176 1.48 6.00 14.13
CA ASN A 176 1.49 4.70 14.80
C ASN A 176 1.23 3.56 13.79
N GLU A 177 2.18 2.64 13.67
CA GLU A 177 2.06 1.44 12.83
C GLU A 177 0.87 0.54 13.17
N ASN A 178 0.40 0.60 14.42
CA ASN A 178 -0.73 -0.20 14.90
C ASN A 178 -2.09 0.48 14.64
N GLU A 179 -2.09 1.73 14.15
CA GLU A 179 -3.31 2.48 13.84
C GLU A 179 -3.57 2.45 12.33
N ALA A 180 -4.61 1.72 11.91
CA ALA A 180 -4.93 1.56 10.49
C ALA A 180 -5.18 2.90 9.76
N ALA A 181 -5.70 3.91 10.46
CA ALA A 181 -5.90 5.25 9.93
C ALA A 181 -4.57 5.96 9.60
N ASP A 182 -3.56 5.77 10.45
CA ASP A 182 -2.23 6.35 10.29
C ASP A 182 -1.48 5.69 9.13
N VAL A 183 -1.50 4.36 9.06
CA VAL A 183 -0.94 3.60 7.93
C VAL A 183 -1.61 4.00 6.62
N THR A 184 -2.94 4.12 6.61
CA THR A 184 -3.71 4.56 5.44
C THR A 184 -3.31 5.97 5.02
N ARG A 185 -3.16 6.89 5.99
CA ARG A 185 -2.74 8.27 5.72
C ARG A 185 -1.36 8.31 5.08
N TRP A 186 -0.39 7.59 5.63
CA TRP A 186 0.96 7.51 5.05
C TRP A 186 0.92 6.96 3.63
N PHE A 187 0.15 5.89 3.39
CA PHE A 187 -0.01 5.31 2.08
C PHE A 187 -0.56 6.32 1.06
N LEU A 188 -1.60 7.08 1.44
CA LEU A 188 -2.23 8.07 0.57
C LEU A 188 -1.33 9.26 0.26
N GLU A 189 -0.52 9.70 1.22
CA GLU A 189 0.34 10.88 1.08
C GLU A 189 1.72 10.58 0.47
N VAL A 190 2.24 9.34 0.63
CA VAL A 190 3.62 8.97 0.26
C VAL A 190 3.66 7.92 -0.85
N ALA A 191 3.16 6.71 -0.60
CA ALA A 191 3.29 5.60 -1.54
C ALA A 191 2.42 5.77 -2.79
N ARG A 192 1.18 6.23 -2.61
CA ARG A 192 0.21 6.37 -3.70
C ARG A 192 0.65 7.38 -4.76
N PRO A 193 1.18 8.57 -4.43
CA PRO A 193 1.68 9.49 -5.46
C PRO A 193 2.80 8.89 -6.33
N LEU A 194 3.70 8.08 -5.75
CA LEU A 194 4.76 7.39 -6.49
C LEU A 194 4.18 6.31 -7.43
N ARG A 195 3.24 5.53 -6.91
CA ARG A 195 2.47 4.55 -7.71
C ARG A 195 1.75 5.22 -8.87
N ASP A 196 1.03 6.31 -8.60
CA ASP A 196 0.24 7.05 -9.58
C ASP A 196 1.14 7.73 -10.63
N ALA A 197 2.42 7.95 -10.31
CA ALA A 197 3.45 8.40 -11.25
C ALA A 197 4.07 7.27 -12.08
N GLY A 198 3.66 6.00 -11.87
CA GLY A 198 4.05 4.84 -12.67
C GLY A 198 5.01 3.86 -11.99
N SER A 199 5.60 4.21 -10.84
CA SER A 199 6.54 3.32 -10.15
C SER A 199 5.82 2.12 -9.53
N ALA A 200 6.47 0.95 -9.55
CA ALA A 200 6.20 -0.06 -8.54
C ALA A 200 6.76 0.43 -7.20
N VAL A 201 6.00 0.26 -6.11
CA VAL A 201 6.44 0.61 -4.76
C VAL A 201 6.50 -0.65 -3.93
N LEU A 202 7.64 -0.92 -3.29
CA LEU A 202 7.84 -2.05 -2.40
C LEU A 202 8.05 -1.55 -0.96
N LEU A 203 7.14 -1.93 -0.08
CA LEU A 203 7.19 -1.62 1.36
C LEU A 203 7.74 -2.83 2.10
N LEU A 204 8.80 -2.64 2.89
CA LEU A 204 9.28 -3.68 3.80
C LEU A 204 8.68 -3.46 5.18
N ASP A 205 8.03 -4.49 5.72
CA ASP A 205 7.29 -4.37 6.97
C ASP A 205 7.60 -5.55 7.91
N HIS A 206 7.39 -5.33 9.20
CA HIS A 206 7.65 -6.29 10.25
C HIS A 206 6.33 -6.77 10.84
N VAL A 207 6.23 -8.07 11.12
CA VAL A 207 5.07 -8.56 11.88
C VAL A 207 5.21 -8.07 13.32
N VAL A 208 4.28 -7.22 13.76
CA VAL A 208 4.18 -6.85 15.18
C VAL A 208 3.71 -8.08 15.95
N LYS A 209 4.52 -8.60 16.88
CA LYS A 209 4.07 -9.65 17.80
C LYS A 209 2.98 -9.07 18.69
N SER A 210 1.72 -9.39 18.40
CA SER A 210 0.64 -9.22 19.37
C SER A 210 0.98 -10.09 20.59
N ALA A 211 1.47 -9.46 21.65
CA ALA A 211 1.74 -10.09 22.93
C ALA A 211 0.41 -10.33 23.67
N GLU A 212 -0.43 -11.23 23.18
CA GLU A 212 -1.60 -11.73 23.90
C GLU A 212 -1.89 -13.21 23.57
N GLY A 213 -1.41 -14.09 24.45
CA GLY A 213 -2.18 -15.22 24.98
C GLY A 213 -2.59 -16.37 24.06
N ARG A 214 -1.67 -17.31 23.78
CA ARG A 214 -1.99 -18.76 23.81
C ARG A 214 -0.87 -19.43 24.58
N GLY A 215 -1.03 -19.75 25.86
CA GLY A 215 -2.11 -20.60 26.35
C GLY A 215 -1.69 -22.04 26.13
N ARG A 216 -0.74 -22.49 26.94
CA ARG A 216 -0.30 -23.88 27.04
C ARG A 216 -1.43 -24.68 27.68
N TYR A 217 -2.36 -25.19 26.88
CA TYR A 217 -3.33 -26.20 27.31
C TYR A 217 -3.61 -27.19 26.17
N ALA A 218 -3.32 -28.45 26.50
CA ALA A 218 -3.59 -29.72 25.81
C ALA A 218 -2.87 -29.96 24.49
#